data_AF-A0A3D6BLT5-F1
#
_entry.id   AF-A0A3D6BLT5-F1
#
_cell.length_a   1.000
_cell.length_b   1.000
_cell.length_c   1.000
_cell.angle_alpha   90.00
_cell.angle_beta   90.00
_cell.angle_gamma   90.00
#
_symmetry.space_group_name_H-M   'P 1'
#
loop_
_entity.id
_entity.type
_entity.pdbx_description
1 polymer ?
#
loop_
_entity_poly.entity_id
_entity_poly.type
_entity_poly.pdbx_seq_one_letter_code
_entity_poly.pdbx_strand_id
1 'polypeptide(L)'
;MKHLYIVFLLLFLSCNNNKVVQLPEMEQADITEIIDVSPAYLFYDETKKDSIELNRKTLISTTNWLVNVDKRLTLKQAIPKIKFLQDKKRNAEIHKNDAAKNYYTCHDTSINNLGFIEFTNVYYKEKQLENHILKPNEYLMVCQTPLNIEVIGLDIDTLKTTLGTFSKDLKRLFPSFNETKTLQLFLNNKLSFQDYIGIKSKLNKLKEEDLIIANDEFLFN
;
A
#
# COMPACT_ATOMS: atom_id res chain seq x y z
N MET A 1 -47.03 19.50 30.85
CA MET A 1 -46.17 18.33 30.50
C MET A 1 -46.31 17.93 29.02
N LYS A 2 -46.16 18.88 28.08
CA LYS A 2 -46.18 18.62 26.63
C LYS A 2 -44.84 18.90 25.94
N HIS A 3 -43.98 19.72 26.56
CA HIS A 3 -42.68 20.09 26.00
C HIS A 3 -41.54 19.13 26.38
N LEU A 4 -41.73 18.25 27.38
CA LEU A 4 -40.71 17.26 27.78
C LEU A 4 -40.58 16.12 26.74
N TYR A 5 -41.68 15.77 26.06
CA TYR A 5 -41.69 14.75 25.01
C TYR A 5 -40.89 15.16 23.77
N ILE A 6 -40.77 16.45 23.47
CA ILE A 6 -40.02 16.97 22.32
C ILE A 6 -38.51 16.85 22.56
N VAL A 7 -38.06 17.05 23.81
CA VAL A 7 -36.64 16.89 24.19
C VAL A 7 -36.21 15.42 24.11
N PHE A 8 -37.11 14.48 24.42
CA PHE A 8 -36.83 13.04 24.33
C PHE A 8 -36.74 12.55 22.88
N LEU A 9 -37.43 13.20 21.93
CA LEU A 9 -37.42 12.84 20.51
C LEU A 9 -36.12 13.26 19.79
N LEU A 10 -35.41 14.28 20.31
CA LEU A 10 -34.14 14.78 19.74
C LEU A 10 -32.91 13.95 20.12
N LEU A 11 -33.02 13.06 21.12
CA LEU A 11 -31.89 12.24 21.60
C LEU A 11 -31.61 11.00 20.74
N PHE A 12 -32.50 10.66 19.79
CA PHE A 12 -32.33 9.51 18.90
C PHE A 12 -31.75 9.85 17.52
N LEU A 13 -31.35 11.11 17.28
CA LEU A 13 -30.82 11.58 15.99
C LEU A 13 -29.29 11.55 15.89
N SER A 14 -28.56 10.92 16.82
CA SER A 14 -27.15 10.59 16.58
C SER A 14 -27.05 9.36 15.68
N CYS A 15 -27.44 9.53 14.41
CA CYS A 15 -26.99 8.63 13.35
C CYS A 15 -25.48 8.88 13.20
N ASN A 16 -24.68 8.27 14.07
CA ASN A 16 -23.25 8.24 13.89
C ASN A 16 -23.06 7.35 12.67
N ASN A 17 -22.84 7.97 11.50
CA ASN A 17 -22.37 7.28 10.32
C ASN A 17 -20.97 6.76 10.65
N ASN A 18 -20.89 5.67 11.43
CA ASN A 18 -19.67 5.01 11.84
C ASN A 18 -19.01 4.50 10.55
N LYS A 19 -18.15 5.31 9.97
CA LYS A 19 -17.35 4.90 8.82
C LYS A 19 -16.35 3.87 9.32
N VAL A 20 -16.49 2.65 8.84
CA VAL A 20 -15.59 1.54 9.18
C VAL A 20 -14.57 1.40 8.05
N VAL A 21 -13.29 1.43 8.39
CA VAL A 21 -12.22 1.07 7.45
C VAL A 21 -12.12 -0.45 7.41
N GLN A 22 -12.31 -1.05 6.24
CA GLN A 22 -12.00 -2.47 6.04
C GLN A 22 -10.51 -2.61 5.71
N LEU A 23 -9.71 -3.08 6.65
CA LEU A 23 -8.27 -3.23 6.42
C LEU A 23 -7.98 -4.29 5.36
N PRO A 24 -6.93 -4.12 4.54
CA PRO A 24 -6.46 -5.16 3.65
C PRO A 24 -5.92 -6.34 4.46
N GLU A 25 -6.11 -7.53 3.94
CA GLU A 25 -5.70 -8.78 4.57
C GLU A 25 -4.34 -9.24 4.04
N MET A 26 -3.54 -9.82 4.93
CA MET A 26 -2.32 -10.53 4.59
C MET A 26 -2.11 -11.72 5.54
N GLU A 27 -1.06 -12.51 5.29
CA GLU A 27 -0.64 -13.62 6.14
C GLU A 27 0.82 -13.44 6.53
N GLN A 28 1.15 -13.69 7.80
CA GLN A 28 2.50 -13.72 8.35
C GLN A 28 3.25 -12.40 8.09
N ALA A 29 2.78 -11.34 8.73
CA ALA A 29 3.46 -10.06 8.72
C ALA A 29 4.82 -10.16 9.43
N ASP A 30 5.85 -9.56 8.83
CA ASP A 30 7.18 -9.43 9.47
C ASP A 30 7.14 -8.53 10.72
N ILE A 31 6.17 -7.60 10.76
CA ILE A 31 6.03 -6.59 11.81
C ILE A 31 4.62 -6.66 12.37
N THR A 32 4.50 -6.91 13.66
CA THR A 32 3.21 -7.09 14.37
C THR A 32 2.99 -6.09 15.49
N GLU A 33 4.01 -5.31 15.85
CA GLU A 33 3.94 -4.28 16.89
C GLU A 33 4.75 -3.05 16.49
N ILE A 34 4.17 -1.86 16.72
CA ILE A 34 4.80 -0.57 16.51
C ILE A 34 4.39 0.36 17.65
N ILE A 35 5.38 0.97 18.29
CA ILE A 35 5.18 1.96 19.35
C ILE A 35 5.31 3.38 18.81
N ASP A 36 4.85 4.35 19.61
CA ASP A 36 4.88 5.78 19.27
C ASP A 36 4.23 6.06 17.90
N VAL A 37 2.90 5.89 17.85
CA VAL A 37 2.14 5.87 16.59
C VAL A 37 1.11 6.98 16.50
N SER A 38 0.95 7.53 15.30
CA SER A 38 -0.20 8.35 14.91
C SER A 38 -0.95 7.69 13.74
N PRO A 39 -2.27 7.43 13.87
CA PRO A 39 -3.04 6.83 12.79
C PRO A 39 -3.56 7.88 11.80
N ALA A 40 -3.55 7.52 10.52
CA ALA A 40 -4.34 8.15 9.46
C ALA A 40 -5.28 7.12 8.84
N TYR A 41 -6.43 7.58 8.34
CA TYR A 41 -7.46 6.72 7.78
C TYR A 41 -7.90 7.22 6.40
N LEU A 42 -7.97 6.31 5.43
CA LEU A 42 -8.56 6.53 4.12
C LEU A 42 -9.81 5.66 4.01
N PHE A 43 -10.98 6.30 3.97
CA PHE A 43 -12.27 5.60 3.94
C PHE A 43 -12.75 5.40 2.51
N TYR A 44 -13.31 4.23 2.24
CA TYR A 44 -14.11 4.00 1.04
C TYR A 44 -15.52 4.54 1.22
N ASP A 45 -16.04 5.25 0.22
CA ASP A 45 -17.39 5.79 0.20
C ASP A 45 -18.12 5.27 -1.05
N GLU A 46 -19.05 4.32 -0.85
CA GLU A 46 -19.85 3.71 -1.91
C GLU A 46 -20.71 4.73 -2.67
N THR A 47 -21.05 5.86 -2.02
CA THR A 47 -21.87 6.92 -2.62
C THR A 47 -21.05 7.91 -3.46
N LYS A 48 -19.71 7.90 -3.32
CA LYS A 48 -18.82 8.87 -3.96
C LYS A 48 -17.62 8.17 -4.59
N LYS A 49 -17.84 7.62 -5.78
CA LYS A 49 -16.85 6.85 -6.55
C LYS A 49 -15.47 7.54 -6.69
N ASP A 50 -15.41 8.87 -6.72
CA ASP A 50 -14.14 9.61 -6.87
C ASP A 50 -13.72 10.42 -5.62
N SER A 51 -14.51 10.39 -4.54
CA SER A 51 -14.20 11.12 -3.32
C SER A 51 -13.62 10.19 -2.27
N ILE A 52 -12.52 10.62 -1.65
CA ILE A 52 -11.84 9.85 -0.60
C ILE A 52 -11.70 10.75 0.59
N GLU A 53 -12.25 10.30 1.70
CA GLU A 53 -12.04 10.96 2.97
C GLU A 53 -10.71 10.51 3.56
N LEU A 54 -9.80 11.47 3.74
CA LEU A 54 -8.57 11.31 4.48
C LEU A 54 -8.73 11.95 5.86
N ASN A 55 -8.86 11.12 6.90
CA ASN A 55 -8.78 11.59 8.28
C ASN A 55 -7.33 11.53 8.77
N ARG A 56 -6.78 12.71 9.06
CA ARG A 56 -5.38 12.91 9.47
C ARG A 56 -5.23 13.88 10.64
N LYS A 57 -6.32 14.15 11.38
CA LYS A 57 -6.38 15.24 12.37
C LYS A 57 -5.43 15.02 13.56
N THR A 58 -5.05 13.78 13.83
CA THR A 58 -4.23 13.36 14.96
C THR A 58 -2.79 13.02 14.59
N LEU A 59 -2.33 13.38 13.38
CA LEU A 59 -0.96 13.09 12.95
C LEU A 59 0.07 13.97 13.65
N ILE A 60 0.99 13.35 14.39
CA ILE A 60 2.16 13.98 14.99
C ILE A 60 3.40 13.63 14.15
N SER A 61 4.15 14.64 13.68
CA SER A 61 5.25 14.48 12.71
C SER A 61 6.38 13.58 13.20
N THR A 62 6.66 13.58 14.51
CA THR A 62 7.77 12.85 15.13
C THR A 62 7.49 11.37 15.39
N THR A 63 6.25 10.92 15.20
CA THR A 63 5.78 9.56 15.52
C THR A 63 5.76 8.68 14.27
N ASN A 64 5.72 7.36 14.45
CA ASN A 64 5.44 6.43 13.37
C ASN A 64 4.02 6.65 12.83
N TRP A 65 3.82 6.67 11.51
CA TRP A 65 2.48 6.85 10.94
C TRP A 65 1.90 5.52 10.51
N LEU A 66 0.73 5.18 11.08
CA LEU A 66 -0.05 4.02 10.67
C LEU A 66 -1.12 4.48 9.68
N VAL A 67 -0.91 4.16 8.41
CA VAL A 67 -1.84 4.53 7.34
C VAL A 67 -2.81 3.37 7.12
N ASN A 68 -4.02 3.54 7.63
CA ASN A 68 -5.14 2.60 7.51
C ASN A 68 -5.90 2.93 6.23
N VAL A 69 -5.80 2.06 5.23
CA VAL A 69 -6.43 2.25 3.93
C VAL A 69 -7.53 1.22 3.77
N ASP A 70 -8.74 1.65 3.39
CA ASP A 70 -9.80 0.69 3.09
C ASP A 70 -9.41 -0.15 1.86
N LYS A 71 -9.48 -1.48 2.01
CA LYS A 71 -9.04 -2.46 1.02
C LYS A 71 -9.73 -2.34 -0.33
N ARG A 72 -10.93 -1.74 -0.36
CA ARG A 72 -11.77 -1.55 -1.56
C ARG A 72 -11.34 -0.35 -2.41
N LEU A 73 -10.52 0.56 -1.87
CA LEU A 73 -10.00 1.69 -2.65
C LEU A 73 -9.08 1.18 -3.76
N THR A 74 -9.16 1.79 -4.94
CA THR A 74 -8.18 1.57 -6.00
C THR A 74 -6.88 2.32 -5.72
N LEU A 75 -5.78 1.94 -6.36
CA LEU A 75 -4.52 2.69 -6.27
C LEU A 75 -4.66 4.13 -6.79
N LYS A 76 -5.43 4.34 -7.87
CA LYS A 76 -5.79 5.65 -8.40
C LYS A 76 -6.43 6.55 -7.34
N GLN A 77 -7.21 5.93 -6.45
CA GLN A 77 -7.83 6.61 -5.32
C GLN A 77 -6.82 6.82 -4.17
N ALA A 78 -6.25 5.74 -3.63
CA ALA A 78 -5.49 5.78 -2.39
C ALA A 78 -4.14 6.50 -2.53
N ILE A 79 -3.39 6.23 -3.59
CA ILE A 79 -1.99 6.68 -3.73
C ILE A 79 -1.84 8.20 -3.71
N PRO A 80 -2.67 9.02 -4.40
CA PRO A 80 -2.57 10.48 -4.28
C PRO A 80 -2.67 11.00 -2.84
N LYS A 81 -3.53 10.39 -2.00
CA LYS A 81 -3.67 10.77 -0.59
C LYS A 81 -2.49 10.30 0.25
N ILE A 82 -1.95 9.13 -0.05
CA ILE A 82 -0.74 8.57 0.59
C ILE A 82 0.49 9.42 0.26
N LYS A 83 0.70 9.78 -1.01
CA LYS A 83 1.78 10.68 -1.45
C LYS A 83 1.71 12.01 -0.69
N PHE A 84 0.53 12.61 -0.63
CA PHE A 84 0.31 13.83 0.15
C PHE A 84 0.75 13.71 1.62
N LEU A 85 0.48 12.57 2.27
CA LEU A 85 0.98 12.32 3.63
C LEU A 85 2.52 12.20 3.63
N GLN A 86 3.10 11.37 2.78
CA GLN A 86 4.55 11.18 2.71
C GLN A 86 5.28 12.51 2.49
N ASP A 87 4.82 13.34 1.56
CA ASP A 87 5.42 14.65 1.25
C ASP A 87 5.33 15.59 2.44
N LYS A 88 4.17 15.61 3.13
CA LYS A 88 4.01 16.40 4.36
C LYS A 88 5.00 15.97 5.45
N LYS A 89 5.27 14.67 5.60
CA LYS A 89 6.23 14.16 6.58
C LYS A 89 7.68 14.49 6.19
N ARG A 90 8.04 14.21 4.93
CA ARG A 90 9.40 14.39 4.39
C ARG A 90 9.84 15.85 4.42
N ASN A 91 8.91 16.76 4.11
CA ASN A 91 9.17 18.20 4.05
C ASN A 91 8.96 18.92 5.39
N ALA A 92 8.80 18.21 6.50
CA ALA A 92 8.70 18.84 7.82
C ALA A 92 10.06 19.42 8.23
N GLU A 93 10.15 20.75 8.34
CA GLU A 93 11.40 21.47 8.69
C GLU A 93 11.64 21.54 10.21
N ILE A 94 10.58 21.52 11.03
CA ILE A 94 10.64 21.68 12.48
C ILE A 94 10.11 20.39 13.15
N HIS A 95 10.79 19.93 14.20
CA HIS A 95 10.46 18.68 14.90
C HIS A 95 10.38 17.47 13.95
N LYS A 96 11.40 17.32 13.11
CA LYS A 96 11.59 16.15 12.25
C LYS A 96 12.21 15.01 13.07
N ASN A 97 11.68 13.81 12.91
CA ASN A 97 12.28 12.59 13.42
C ASN A 97 12.56 11.67 12.23
N ASP A 98 13.82 11.57 11.80
CA ASP A 98 14.20 10.72 10.66
C ASP A 98 14.10 9.22 10.98
N ALA A 99 14.03 8.85 12.27
CA ALA A 99 13.78 7.46 12.68
C ALA A 99 12.30 7.07 12.58
N ALA A 100 11.38 8.04 12.50
CA ALA A 100 9.95 7.78 12.44
C ALA A 100 9.54 7.32 11.03
N LYS A 101 8.94 6.12 10.97
CA LYS A 101 8.58 5.47 9.71
C LYS A 101 7.09 5.58 9.38
N ASN A 102 6.72 5.10 8.21
CA ASN A 102 5.35 5.00 7.73
C ASN A 102 5.03 3.53 7.43
N TYR A 103 3.87 3.09 7.89
CA TYR A 103 3.43 1.70 7.78
C TYR A 103 2.00 1.62 7.26
N TYR A 104 1.75 0.71 6.33
CA TYR A 104 0.40 0.26 6.05
C TYR A 104 -0.04 -0.67 7.17
N THR A 105 -1.27 -0.45 7.63
CA THR A 105 -1.91 -1.35 8.59
C THR A 105 -2.77 -2.36 7.84
N CYS A 106 -2.61 -3.63 8.20
CA CYS A 106 -3.31 -4.75 7.59
C CYS A 106 -3.88 -5.66 8.69
N HIS A 107 -4.87 -6.46 8.32
CA HIS A 107 -5.30 -7.58 9.13
C HIS A 107 -4.43 -8.81 8.79
N ASP A 108 -3.58 -9.23 9.71
CA ASP A 108 -2.85 -10.48 9.59
C ASP A 108 -3.74 -11.64 10.02
N THR A 109 -4.24 -12.36 9.02
CA THR A 109 -5.15 -13.49 9.18
C THR A 109 -4.51 -14.69 9.87
N SER A 110 -3.17 -14.81 9.86
CA SER A 110 -2.47 -15.94 10.46
C SER A 110 -2.44 -15.89 12.00
N ILE A 111 -2.46 -14.66 12.55
CA ILE A 111 -2.48 -14.41 14.00
C ILE A 111 -3.76 -13.72 14.46
N ASN A 112 -4.69 -13.46 13.54
CA ASN A 112 -5.93 -12.72 13.77
C ASN A 112 -5.70 -11.38 14.50
N ASN A 113 -4.67 -10.64 14.08
CA ASN A 113 -4.27 -9.37 14.70
C ASN A 113 -3.77 -8.38 13.63
N LEU A 114 -3.28 -7.21 14.03
CA LEU A 114 -2.67 -6.25 13.12
C LEU A 114 -1.31 -6.75 12.66
N GLY A 115 -1.03 -6.52 11.38
CA GLY A 115 0.29 -6.62 10.80
C GLY A 115 0.62 -5.37 10.00
N PHE A 116 1.90 -5.11 9.81
CA PHE A 116 2.38 -3.86 9.24
C PHE A 116 3.34 -4.06 8.08
N ILE A 117 3.17 -3.25 7.03
CA ILE A 117 4.10 -3.16 5.90
C ILE A 117 4.73 -1.77 5.88
N GLU A 118 6.04 -1.71 6.08
CA GLU A 118 6.84 -0.49 6.01
C GLU A 118 6.88 0.08 4.57
N PHE A 119 6.71 1.40 4.41
CA PHE A 119 6.72 2.05 3.09
C PHE A 119 7.36 3.46 3.06
N THR A 120 8.16 3.82 4.06
CA THR A 120 8.76 5.16 4.19
C THR A 120 9.55 5.57 2.96
N ASN A 121 10.30 4.63 2.38
CA ASN A 121 11.15 4.86 1.22
C ASN A 121 10.50 4.45 -0.10
N VAL A 122 9.17 4.23 -0.12
CA VAL A 122 8.44 4.02 -1.38
C VAL A 122 8.10 5.37 -2.02
N TYR A 123 8.36 5.51 -3.31
CA TYR A 123 8.11 6.71 -4.09
C TYR A 123 7.18 6.41 -5.28
N TYR A 124 5.93 6.86 -5.15
CA TYR A 124 4.93 6.64 -6.18
C TYR A 124 5.05 7.64 -7.34
N LYS A 125 5.21 7.12 -8.56
CA LYS A 125 5.38 7.93 -9.78
C LYS A 125 4.35 7.50 -10.83
N GLU A 126 3.87 8.44 -11.64
CA GLU A 126 3.07 8.10 -12.81
C GLU A 126 4.01 7.92 -14.00
N LYS A 127 3.93 6.76 -14.67
CA LYS A 127 4.75 6.47 -15.84
C LYS A 127 4.09 5.41 -16.70
N GLN A 128 3.95 5.69 -17.99
CA GLN A 128 3.53 4.69 -18.97
C GLN A 128 4.66 3.71 -19.25
N LEU A 129 4.33 2.44 -19.50
CA LEU A 129 5.31 1.36 -19.67
C LEU A 129 6.22 1.62 -20.87
N GLU A 130 5.67 2.14 -21.97
CA GLU A 130 6.36 2.43 -23.22
C GLU A 130 7.43 3.52 -23.06
N ASN A 131 7.29 4.36 -22.02
CA ASN A 131 8.25 5.41 -21.70
C ASN A 131 9.38 4.91 -20.78
N HIS A 132 9.39 3.63 -20.40
CA HIS A 132 10.46 3.05 -19.60
C HIS A 132 11.53 2.41 -20.49
N ILE A 133 12.77 2.89 -20.34
CA ILE A 133 13.95 2.33 -21.01
C ILE A 133 14.57 1.31 -20.05
N LEU A 134 14.47 0.04 -20.41
CA LEU A 134 14.99 -1.07 -19.61
C LEU A 134 16.51 -1.08 -19.63
N LYS A 135 17.13 -1.14 -18.44
CA LYS A 135 18.59 -1.18 -18.28
C LYS A 135 19.10 -2.61 -18.09
N PRO A 136 20.42 -2.86 -18.30
CA PRO A 136 21.04 -4.10 -17.86
C PRO A 136 20.78 -4.36 -16.37
N ASN A 137 20.51 -5.62 -16.02
CA ASN A 137 20.17 -6.07 -14.66
C ASN A 137 18.89 -5.47 -14.05
N GLU A 138 18.07 -4.79 -14.85
CA GLU A 138 16.75 -4.30 -14.46
C GLU A 138 15.67 -5.22 -15.02
N TYR A 139 14.68 -5.54 -14.19
CA TYR A 139 13.48 -6.28 -14.56
C TYR A 139 12.26 -5.45 -14.22
N LEU A 140 11.26 -5.48 -15.09
CA LEU A 140 9.96 -4.83 -14.85
C LEU A 140 8.96 -5.89 -14.42
N MET A 141 8.31 -5.67 -13.28
CA MET A 141 7.13 -6.41 -12.89
C MET A 141 5.89 -5.59 -13.21
N VAL A 142 5.19 -5.95 -14.28
CA VAL A 142 3.98 -5.28 -14.74
C VAL A 142 2.76 -6.02 -14.20
N CYS A 143 2.06 -5.41 -13.24
CA CYS A 143 0.87 -5.98 -12.62
C CYS A 143 -0.38 -5.31 -13.19
N GLN A 144 -1.03 -6.00 -14.13
CA GLN A 144 -2.31 -5.53 -14.68
C GLN A 144 -3.48 -5.91 -13.76
N THR A 145 -3.47 -7.16 -13.28
CA THR A 145 -4.41 -7.70 -12.28
C THR A 145 -3.69 -8.73 -11.41
N PRO A 146 -4.23 -9.19 -10.28
CA PRO A 146 -3.65 -10.30 -9.52
C PRO A 146 -3.48 -11.60 -10.34
N LEU A 147 -4.23 -11.76 -11.42
CA LEU A 147 -4.18 -12.93 -12.31
C LEU A 147 -3.37 -12.67 -13.58
N ASN A 148 -2.88 -11.45 -13.77
CA ASN A 148 -2.12 -11.06 -14.94
C ASN A 148 -0.94 -10.18 -14.51
N ILE A 149 0.17 -10.85 -14.22
CA ILE A 149 1.45 -10.25 -13.87
C ILE A 149 2.47 -10.71 -14.91
N GLU A 150 3.19 -9.77 -15.47
CA GLU A 150 4.26 -10.05 -16.43
C GLU A 150 5.60 -9.57 -15.87
N VAL A 151 6.66 -10.34 -16.10
CA VAL A 151 8.04 -9.96 -15.76
C VAL A 151 8.85 -9.88 -17.04
N ILE A 152 9.45 -8.71 -17.26
CA ILE A 152 10.17 -8.37 -18.49
C ILE A 152 11.61 -8.05 -18.12
N GLY A 153 12.56 -8.68 -18.80
CA GLY A 153 14.00 -8.43 -18.70
C GLY A 153 14.64 -8.43 -20.08
N LEU A 154 15.87 -7.92 -20.20
CA LEU A 154 16.62 -7.96 -21.48
C LEU A 154 17.15 -9.36 -21.81
N ASP A 155 17.35 -10.19 -20.79
CA ASP A 155 18.00 -11.50 -20.84
C ASP A 155 17.03 -12.67 -20.65
N ILE A 156 15.72 -12.40 -20.62
CA ILE A 156 14.67 -13.41 -20.45
C ILE A 156 13.54 -13.19 -21.45
N ASP A 157 12.88 -14.29 -21.82
CA ASP A 157 11.53 -14.20 -22.38
C ASP A 157 10.56 -13.67 -21.32
N THR A 158 9.52 -12.95 -21.76
CA THR A 158 8.50 -12.42 -20.86
C THR A 158 7.86 -13.55 -20.05
N LEU A 159 8.06 -13.54 -18.74
CA LEU A 159 7.38 -14.46 -17.83
C LEU A 159 5.98 -13.94 -17.57
N LYS A 160 4.99 -14.82 -17.71
CA LYS A 160 3.61 -14.57 -17.27
C LYS A 160 3.31 -15.37 -16.01
N THR A 161 2.73 -14.71 -15.01
CA THR A 161 2.45 -15.31 -13.71
C THR A 161 1.21 -14.66 -13.05
N THR A 162 0.87 -15.15 -11.87
CA THR A 162 -0.25 -14.70 -11.04
C THR A 162 0.22 -14.49 -9.61
N LEU A 163 -0.51 -13.72 -8.81
CA LEU A 163 -0.20 -13.48 -7.40
C LEU A 163 -0.11 -14.77 -6.57
N GLY A 164 -0.82 -15.83 -6.97
CA GLY A 164 -0.75 -17.14 -6.31
C GLY A 164 0.54 -17.92 -6.61
N THR A 165 1.07 -17.79 -7.82
CA THR A 165 2.22 -18.58 -8.29
C THR A 165 3.52 -17.78 -8.36
N PHE A 166 3.45 -16.44 -8.28
CA PHE A 166 4.59 -15.61 -8.65
C PHE A 166 5.82 -15.83 -7.78
N SER A 167 5.68 -16.10 -6.47
CA SER A 167 6.86 -16.34 -5.63
C SER A 167 7.68 -17.54 -6.12
N LYS A 168 7.00 -18.59 -6.60
CA LYS A 168 7.66 -19.76 -7.20
C LYS A 168 8.27 -19.40 -8.57
N ASP A 169 7.54 -18.65 -9.38
CA ASP A 169 7.99 -18.29 -10.73
C ASP A 169 9.18 -17.32 -10.70
N LEU A 170 9.20 -16.33 -9.81
CA LEU A 170 10.35 -15.46 -9.62
C LEU A 170 11.56 -16.24 -9.11
N LYS A 171 11.42 -17.11 -8.10
CA LYS A 171 12.55 -17.94 -7.63
C LYS A 171 13.15 -18.80 -8.76
N ARG A 172 12.35 -19.19 -9.76
CA ARG A 172 12.84 -19.89 -10.96
C ARG A 172 13.54 -18.97 -11.96
N LEU A 173 13.14 -17.71 -12.05
CA LEU A 173 13.80 -16.70 -12.89
C LEU A 173 15.11 -16.18 -12.30
N PHE A 174 15.20 -16.13 -10.96
CA PHE A 174 16.37 -15.62 -10.25
C PHE A 174 17.13 -16.72 -9.47
N PRO A 175 17.61 -17.81 -10.11
CA PRO A 175 18.57 -18.68 -9.44
C PRO A 175 19.91 -17.94 -9.34
N SER A 176 20.38 -17.70 -8.11
CA SER A 176 21.66 -17.10 -7.70
C SER A 176 22.43 -16.43 -8.85
N PHE A 177 22.05 -15.19 -9.15
CA PHE A 177 22.75 -14.41 -10.16
C PHE A 177 24.12 -14.00 -9.61
N ASN A 178 25.16 -14.04 -10.44
CA ASN A 178 26.48 -13.52 -10.06
C ASN A 178 26.47 -11.99 -9.82
N GLU A 179 25.36 -11.33 -10.13
CA GLU A 179 25.18 -9.89 -10.06
C GLU A 179 23.79 -9.56 -9.51
N THR A 180 23.73 -8.51 -8.69
CA THR A 180 22.47 -8.02 -8.13
C THR A 180 21.54 -7.51 -9.22
N LYS A 181 20.29 -7.96 -9.19
CA LYS A 181 19.22 -7.55 -10.11
C LYS A 181 18.27 -6.58 -9.41
N THR A 182 17.71 -5.63 -10.16
CA THR A 182 16.72 -4.67 -9.66
C THR A 182 15.35 -4.96 -10.27
N LEU A 183 14.33 -5.11 -9.43
CA LEU A 183 12.93 -5.27 -9.85
C LEU A 183 12.16 -3.95 -9.69
N GLN A 184 11.74 -3.37 -10.79
CA GLN A 184 10.86 -2.19 -10.83
C GLN A 184 9.40 -2.61 -10.84
N LEU A 185 8.57 -1.98 -10.01
CA LEU A 185 7.15 -2.28 -9.97
C LEU A 185 6.37 -1.30 -10.86
N PHE A 186 5.63 -1.86 -11.82
CA PHE A 186 4.62 -1.17 -12.63
C PHE A 186 3.25 -1.71 -12.26
N LEU A 187 2.40 -0.88 -11.69
CA LEU A 187 1.12 -1.26 -11.13
C LEU A 187 0.00 -0.55 -11.88
N ASN A 188 -0.99 -1.31 -12.35
CA ASN A 188 -2.19 -0.70 -12.90
C ASN A 188 -2.91 0.07 -11.78
N ASN A 189 -3.23 1.33 -12.03
CA ASN A 189 -3.86 2.21 -11.03
C ASN A 189 -5.29 1.77 -10.66
N LYS A 190 -5.89 0.85 -11.42
CA LYS A 190 -7.20 0.25 -11.13
C LYS A 190 -7.13 -0.91 -10.14
N LEU A 191 -5.94 -1.41 -9.80
CA LEU A 191 -5.77 -2.43 -8.75
C LEU A 191 -6.39 -1.92 -7.45
N SER A 192 -7.05 -2.83 -6.72
CA SER A 192 -7.52 -2.50 -5.37
C SER A 192 -6.33 -2.42 -4.41
N PHE A 193 -6.52 -1.76 -3.27
CA PHE A 193 -5.51 -1.68 -2.24
C PHE A 193 -5.27 -3.05 -1.59
N GLN A 194 -6.28 -3.93 -1.58
CA GLN A 194 -6.10 -5.35 -1.24
C GLN A 194 -5.08 -6.03 -2.17
N ASP A 195 -5.21 -5.85 -3.48
CA ASP A 195 -4.32 -6.47 -4.46
C ASP A 195 -2.88 -5.99 -4.27
N TYR A 196 -2.72 -4.68 -4.06
CA TYR A 196 -1.42 -4.07 -3.79
C TYR A 196 -0.74 -4.62 -2.54
N ILE A 197 -1.47 -4.75 -1.43
CA ILE A 197 -0.95 -5.35 -0.20
C ILE A 197 -0.59 -6.82 -0.40
N GLY A 198 -1.39 -7.56 -1.17
CA GLY A 198 -1.06 -8.93 -1.56
C GLY A 198 0.28 -9.03 -2.30
N ILE A 199 0.50 -8.16 -3.30
CA ILE A 199 1.75 -8.07 -4.05
C ILE A 199 2.92 -7.73 -3.11
N LYS A 200 2.79 -6.66 -2.31
CA LYS A 200 3.84 -6.21 -1.37
C LYS A 200 4.20 -7.28 -0.34
N SER A 201 3.20 -7.93 0.27
CA SER A 201 3.40 -8.97 1.28
C SER A 201 4.24 -10.11 0.72
N LYS A 202 3.94 -10.56 -0.48
CA LYS A 202 4.67 -11.66 -1.11
C LYS A 202 6.06 -11.25 -1.61
N LEU A 203 6.22 -10.02 -2.11
CA LEU A 203 7.53 -9.46 -2.46
C LEU A 203 8.44 -9.31 -1.24
N ASN A 204 7.90 -8.90 -0.09
CA ASN A 204 8.66 -8.82 1.16
C ASN A 204 9.16 -10.19 1.65
N LYS A 205 8.45 -11.27 1.33
CA LYS A 205 8.88 -12.65 1.63
C LYS A 205 9.90 -13.21 0.63
N LEU A 206 10.07 -12.56 -0.51
CA LEU A 206 11.03 -12.92 -1.56
C LEU A 206 12.40 -12.28 -1.35
N LYS A 207 12.76 -11.89 -0.11
CA LYS A 207 14.09 -11.35 0.22
C LYS A 207 15.17 -12.39 -0.14
N GLU A 208 15.68 -12.30 -1.36
CA GLU A 208 16.83 -13.04 -1.88
C GLU A 208 18.03 -12.07 -1.91
N GLU A 209 19.24 -12.55 -1.62
CA GLU A 209 20.44 -11.70 -1.51
C GLU A 209 20.73 -10.91 -2.80
N ASP A 210 20.37 -11.46 -3.96
CA ASP A 210 20.67 -10.90 -5.28
C ASP A 210 19.50 -10.13 -5.93
N LEU A 211 18.35 -9.97 -5.25
CA LEU A 211 17.18 -9.27 -5.81
C LEU A 211 16.80 -8.04 -4.98
N ILE A 212 17.05 -6.85 -5.55
CA ILE A 212 16.63 -5.57 -4.98
C ILE A 212 15.28 -5.18 -5.56
N ILE A 213 14.29 -4.98 -4.70
CA ILE A 213 13.03 -4.33 -5.09
C ILE A 213 13.26 -2.82 -5.09
N ALA A 214 12.99 -2.17 -6.22
CA ALA A 214 13.17 -0.74 -6.34
C ALA A 214 12.20 0.03 -5.42
N ASN A 215 12.71 1.14 -4.87
CA ASN A 215 11.92 2.06 -4.05
C ASN A 215 10.91 2.88 -4.86
N ASP A 216 11.16 3.06 -6.15
CA ASP A 216 10.21 3.71 -7.05
C ASP A 216 9.13 2.71 -7.46
N GLU A 217 7.86 3.09 -7.28
CA GLU A 217 6.71 2.30 -7.73
C GLU A 217 5.93 3.12 -8.75
N PHE A 218 5.79 2.59 -9.97
CA PHE A 218 5.16 3.26 -11.09
C PHE A 218 3.69 2.87 -11.22
N LEU A 219 2.83 3.88 -11.36
CA LEU A 219 1.41 3.71 -11.67
C LEU A 219 1.15 4.00 -13.14
N PHE A 220 0.41 3.12 -13.80
CA PHE A 220 -0.08 3.28 -15.17
C PHE A 220 -1.58 3.00 -15.25
N ASN A 221 -2.22 3.27 -16.39
CA ASN A 221 -3.68 3.14 -16.57
C ASN A 221 -4.05 1.91 -17.41
#